data_AF-A0AA92K4Y4-F1
#
_entry.id   AF-A0AA92K4Y4-F1
#
_cell.length_a   1.000
_cell.length_b   1.000
_cell.length_c   1.000
_cell.angle_alpha   90.00
_cell.angle_beta   90.00
_cell.angle_gamma   90.00
#
_symmetry.space_group_name_H-M   'P 1'
#
loop_
_entity.id
_entity.type
_entity.pdbx_description
1 polymer ?
#
loop_
_entity_poly.entity_id
_entity_poly.type
_entity_poly.pdbx_seq_one_letter_code
_entity_poly.pdbx_strand_id
1 'polypeptide(L)'
;MKTLILIPILALSIKASIAEPIWITTACLQLKMSAWDKLDSQDEYSARYLVTTEGGRAYEAAKTAQKRNPDSAAVVFPDDFHDISNGLPASMNCASGGKYYWQIYANNKKIDSGYFDFRRAIKQKK
;
A
#
# COMPACT_ATOMS: atom_id res chain seq x y z
N MET A 1 -39.09 5.04 64.62
CA MET A 1 -39.21 4.31 63.34
C MET A 1 -38.43 5.07 62.29
N LYS A 2 -37.32 4.49 61.77
CA LYS A 2 -36.49 5.11 60.72
C LYS A 2 -36.84 4.44 59.39
N THR A 3 -37.44 5.19 58.48
CA THR A 3 -37.81 4.73 57.15
C THR A 3 -36.58 4.80 56.25
N LEU A 4 -36.05 3.65 55.84
CA LEU A 4 -35.00 3.56 54.82
C LEU A 4 -35.64 3.67 53.44
N ILE A 5 -35.24 4.69 52.67
CA ILE A 5 -35.59 4.84 51.26
C ILE A 5 -34.54 4.11 50.44
N LEU A 6 -34.94 3.01 49.79
CA LEU A 6 -34.14 2.30 48.80
C LEU A 6 -34.23 3.02 47.45
N ILE A 7 -33.11 3.54 46.96
CA ILE A 7 -33.00 4.09 45.60
C ILE A 7 -32.56 2.94 44.68
N PRO A 8 -33.35 2.58 43.65
CA PRO A 8 -32.93 1.56 42.69
C PRO A 8 -31.86 2.17 41.77
N ILE A 9 -30.63 1.68 41.87
CA ILE A 9 -29.56 2.01 40.93
C ILE A 9 -29.89 1.30 39.62
N LEU A 10 -30.41 2.06 38.67
CA LEU A 10 -30.67 1.64 37.30
C LEU A 10 -29.31 1.40 36.62
N ALA A 11 -28.86 0.14 36.64
CA ALA A 11 -27.65 -0.28 35.94
C ALA A 11 -27.92 -0.27 34.42
N LEU A 12 -27.63 0.85 33.76
CA LEU A 12 -27.53 0.89 32.30
C LEU A 12 -26.33 0.02 31.90
N SER A 13 -26.62 -1.21 31.47
CA SER A 13 -25.65 -2.07 30.79
C SER A 13 -25.31 -1.44 29.44
N ILE A 14 -24.30 -0.58 29.41
CA ILE A 14 -23.70 -0.10 28.18
C ILE A 14 -23.08 -1.33 27.53
N LYS A 15 -23.75 -1.90 26.52
CA LYS A 15 -23.12 -2.82 25.58
C LYS A 15 -22.10 -1.99 24.80
N ALA A 16 -20.91 -1.83 25.38
CA ALA A 16 -19.75 -1.44 24.63
C ALA A 16 -19.59 -2.52 23.55
N SER A 17 -19.92 -2.19 22.31
CA SER A 17 -19.42 -2.93 21.16
C SER A 17 -17.91 -2.82 21.27
N ILE A 18 -17.29 -3.82 21.89
CA ILE A 18 -15.85 -3.98 21.89
C ILE A 18 -15.52 -4.15 20.42
N ALA A 19 -15.09 -3.07 19.78
CA ALA A 19 -14.56 -3.13 18.43
C ALA A 19 -13.48 -4.20 18.47
N GLU A 20 -13.70 -5.30 17.76
CA GLU A 20 -12.71 -6.38 17.68
C GLU A 20 -11.37 -5.73 17.30
N PRO A 21 -10.28 -6.06 17.99
CA PRO A 21 -8.99 -5.47 17.68
C PRO A 21 -8.71 -5.74 16.20
N ILE A 22 -8.71 -4.66 15.40
CA ILE A 22 -8.25 -4.74 14.02
C ILE A 22 -6.77 -5.05 14.16
N TRP A 23 -6.42 -6.31 13.93
CA TRP A 23 -5.05 -6.68 13.68
C TRP A 23 -4.66 -5.96 12.38
N ILE A 24 -4.11 -4.76 12.52
CA ILE A 24 -3.23 -4.15 11.53
C ILE A 24 -1.98 -5.03 11.56
N THR A 25 -2.13 -6.24 11.04
CA THR A 25 -0.99 -7.07 10.72
C THR A 25 -0.14 -6.22 9.80
N THR A 26 1.15 -6.26 10.04
CA THR A 26 2.31 -6.01 9.16
C THR A 26 2.16 -6.34 7.64
N ALA A 27 0.96 -6.65 7.14
CA ALA A 27 0.59 -7.00 5.77
C ALA A 27 0.48 -5.83 4.78
N CYS A 28 0.59 -4.57 5.22
CA CYS A 28 0.92 -3.45 4.32
C CYS A 28 2.44 -3.37 4.15
N LEU A 29 3.05 -4.47 3.68
CA LEU A 29 4.48 -4.52 3.40
C LEU A 29 4.82 -3.44 2.37
N GLN A 30 5.86 -2.66 2.67
CA GLN A 30 6.50 -1.79 1.71
C GLN A 30 6.83 -2.60 0.45
N LEU A 31 6.38 -2.13 -0.72
CA LEU A 31 6.68 -2.80 -1.99
C LEU A 31 7.99 -2.23 -2.51
N LYS A 32 9.05 -3.05 -2.50
CA LYS A 32 10.31 -2.71 -3.17
C LYS A 32 10.21 -3.14 -4.63
N MET A 33 10.35 -2.19 -5.53
CA MET A 33 10.47 -2.45 -6.96
C MET A 33 11.87 -2.06 -7.40
N SER A 34 12.50 -2.95 -8.15
CA SER A 34 13.83 -2.70 -8.71
C SER A 34 13.89 -3.19 -10.14
N ALA A 35 14.34 -2.33 -11.05
CA ALA A 35 14.84 -2.76 -12.33
C ALA A 35 16.32 -3.07 -12.19
N TRP A 36 16.69 -4.32 -12.49
CA TRP A 36 18.10 -4.67 -12.65
C TRP A 36 18.57 -4.14 -13.99
N ASP A 37 19.77 -3.59 -14.03
CA ASP A 37 20.33 -2.97 -15.23
C ASP A 37 20.75 -3.98 -16.30
N LYS A 38 19.77 -4.66 -16.89
CA LYS A 38 19.93 -5.46 -18.12
C LYS A 38 19.65 -4.63 -19.37
N LEU A 39 19.63 -3.30 -19.26
CA LEU A 39 19.43 -2.39 -20.39
C LEU A 39 20.79 -2.12 -21.03
N ASP A 40 21.14 -2.96 -21.99
CA ASP A 40 22.50 -3.12 -22.53
C ASP A 40 23.05 -1.92 -23.32
N SER A 41 22.42 -0.74 -23.26
CA SER A 41 22.71 0.36 -24.19
C SER A 41 22.97 1.75 -23.61
N GLN A 42 22.87 2.01 -22.29
CA GLN A 42 23.07 3.37 -21.73
C GLN A 42 23.82 3.40 -20.39
N ASP A 43 24.73 4.37 -20.23
CA ASP A 43 25.45 4.62 -18.97
C ASP A 43 24.56 5.24 -17.88
N GLU A 44 23.59 6.05 -18.30
CA GLU A 44 22.57 6.70 -17.47
C GLU A 44 21.22 6.64 -18.17
N TYR A 45 20.14 6.37 -17.42
CA TYR A 45 18.77 6.33 -17.96
C TYR A 45 17.74 6.84 -16.96
N SER A 46 16.58 7.28 -17.45
CA SER A 46 15.45 7.67 -16.61
C SER A 46 14.58 6.44 -16.30
N ALA A 47 14.45 6.09 -15.03
CA ALA A 47 13.55 5.05 -14.54
C ALA A 47 12.25 5.67 -14.01
N ARG A 48 11.11 5.15 -14.45
CA ARG A 48 9.78 5.56 -13.99
C ARG A 48 8.98 4.35 -13.55
N TYR A 49 8.36 4.46 -12.39
CA TYR A 49 7.53 3.44 -11.78
C TYR A 49 6.11 3.94 -11.70
N LEU A 50 5.16 3.11 -12.11
CA LEU A 50 3.74 3.43 -12.10
C LEU A 50 3.00 2.35 -11.34
N VAL A 51 2.21 2.73 -10.36
CA VAL A 51 1.34 1.84 -9.59
C VAL A 51 -0.10 2.31 -9.73
N THR A 52 -0.98 1.44 -10.21
CA THR A 52 -2.41 1.75 -10.43
C THR A 52 -3.28 0.79 -9.63
N THR A 53 -4.15 1.33 -8.80
CA THR A 53 -5.18 0.56 -8.09
C THR A 53 -6.22 0.00 -9.06
N GLU A 54 -6.92 -1.07 -8.69
CA GLU A 54 -8.07 -1.61 -9.42
C GLU A 54 -9.17 -0.55 -9.64
N GLY A 55 -9.28 0.44 -8.74
CA GLY A 55 -10.19 1.59 -8.88
C GLY A 55 -9.69 2.71 -9.81
N GLY A 56 -8.55 2.53 -10.48
CA GLY A 56 -8.02 3.46 -11.48
C GLY A 56 -7.16 4.59 -10.93
N ARG A 57 -7.03 4.73 -9.61
CA ARG A 57 -6.11 5.71 -9.01
C ARG A 57 -4.67 5.30 -9.27
N ALA A 58 -3.85 6.24 -9.73
CA ALA A 58 -2.48 6.00 -10.18
C ALA A 58 -1.47 6.83 -9.38
N TYR A 59 -0.33 6.20 -9.10
CA TYR A 59 0.77 6.75 -8.33
C TYR A 59 2.06 6.55 -9.10
N GLU A 60 2.97 7.50 -9.01
CA GLU A 60 4.25 7.40 -9.70
C GLU A 60 5.43 7.73 -8.80
N ALA A 61 6.58 7.18 -9.17
CA ALA A 61 7.90 7.57 -8.69
C ALA A 61 8.85 7.59 -9.89
N ALA A 62 9.81 8.51 -9.91
CA ALA A 62 10.79 8.62 -10.99
C ALA A 62 12.17 8.95 -10.44
N LYS A 63 13.22 8.42 -11.07
CA LYS A 63 14.62 8.68 -10.71
C LYS A 63 15.55 8.47 -11.89
N THR A 64 16.69 9.14 -11.86
CA THR A 64 17.82 8.87 -12.74
C THR A 64 18.60 7.66 -12.21
N ALA A 65 18.87 6.68 -13.07
CA ALA A 65 19.58 5.45 -12.75
C ALA A 65 20.88 5.33 -13.56
N GLN A 66 21.86 4.62 -13.00
CA GLN A 66 23.21 4.51 -13.58
C GLN A 66 23.72 3.07 -13.53
N LYS A 67 24.37 2.62 -14.61
CA LYS A 67 24.79 1.21 -14.76
C LYS A 67 25.76 0.70 -13.71
N ARG A 68 26.61 1.58 -13.19
CA ARG A 68 27.69 1.22 -12.27
C ARG A 68 27.20 0.70 -10.91
N ASN A 69 25.91 0.83 -10.60
CA ASN A 69 25.32 0.34 -9.36
C ASN A 69 24.22 -0.68 -9.68
N PRO A 70 24.36 -1.94 -9.21
CA PRO A 70 23.42 -3.03 -9.51
C PRO A 70 21.98 -2.79 -9.01
N ASP A 71 21.79 -1.89 -8.03
CA ASP A 71 20.49 -1.48 -7.49
C ASP A 71 20.13 -0.01 -7.85
N SER A 72 20.77 0.57 -8.87
CA SER A 72 20.60 2.00 -9.18
C SER A 72 19.17 2.39 -9.52
N ALA A 73 18.36 1.48 -10.04
CA ALA A 73 16.93 1.65 -10.28
C ALA A 73 16.12 0.82 -9.27
N ALA A 74 16.05 1.30 -8.03
CA ALA A 74 15.14 0.80 -7.01
C ALA A 74 14.32 1.93 -6.37
N VAL A 75 13.07 1.63 -5.99
CA VAL A 75 12.15 2.49 -5.22
C VAL A 75 11.35 1.67 -4.21
N VAL A 76 10.89 2.34 -3.15
CA VAL A 76 10.02 1.75 -2.13
C VAL A 76 8.67 2.47 -2.11
N PHE A 77 7.58 1.74 -2.33
CA PHE A 77 6.23 2.25 -2.19
C PHE A 77 5.75 2.06 -0.74
N PRO A 78 5.15 3.10 -0.10
CA PRO A 78 4.74 4.38 -0.67
C PRO A 78 5.77 5.51 -0.57
N ASP A 79 6.88 5.31 0.13
CA ASP A 79 7.80 6.37 0.55
C ASP A 79 8.28 7.29 -0.59
N ASP A 80 8.53 6.73 -1.77
CA ASP A 80 9.01 7.47 -2.95
C ASP A 80 7.88 7.91 -3.91
N PHE A 81 6.63 7.57 -3.61
CA PHE A 81 5.50 7.73 -4.54
C PHE A 81 4.62 8.91 -4.20
N HIS A 82 4.09 9.54 -5.24
CA HIS A 82 3.01 10.52 -5.15
C HIS A 82 1.81 10.12 -6.02
N ASP A 83 0.65 10.67 -5.68
CA ASP A 83 -0.57 10.55 -6.48
C ASP A 83 -0.50 11.49 -7.69
N ILE A 84 -0.69 10.93 -8.90
CA ILE A 84 -0.59 11.69 -10.15
C ILE A 84 -1.66 12.79 -10.26
N SER A 85 -2.82 12.60 -9.62
CA SER A 85 -3.94 13.54 -9.72
C SER A 85 -3.74 14.84 -8.93
N ASN A 86 -2.97 14.80 -7.85
CA ASN A 86 -2.84 15.93 -6.92
C ASN A 86 -1.41 16.17 -6.41
N GLY A 87 -0.44 15.33 -6.76
CA GLY A 87 0.97 15.45 -6.39
C GLY A 87 1.28 15.18 -4.91
N LEU A 88 0.30 14.75 -4.11
CA LEU A 88 0.51 14.47 -2.68
C LEU A 88 1.20 13.12 -2.49
N PRO A 89 1.99 12.95 -1.41
CA PRO A 89 2.56 11.66 -1.04
C PRO A 89 1.51 10.55 -1.03
N ALA A 90 1.89 9.39 -1.57
CA ALA A 90 1.02 8.24 -1.64
C ALA A 90 0.93 7.52 -0.29
N SER A 91 -0.10 6.70 -0.13
CA SER A 91 -0.19 5.72 0.96
C SER A 91 -0.75 4.42 0.41
N MET A 92 -0.30 3.30 0.98
CA MET A 92 -0.81 1.99 0.62
C MET A 92 -2.02 1.65 1.49
N ASN A 93 -3.13 1.27 0.87
CA ASN A 93 -4.31 0.79 1.56
C ASN A 93 -4.62 -0.65 1.15
N CYS A 94 -4.06 -1.61 1.88
CA CYS A 94 -4.36 -3.03 1.67
C CYS A 94 -5.65 -3.48 2.38
N ALA A 95 -6.20 -2.67 3.30
CA ALA A 95 -7.37 -3.04 4.08
C ALA A 95 -8.65 -3.03 3.24
N SER A 96 -8.72 -2.17 2.22
CA SER A 96 -9.81 -2.16 1.23
C SER A 96 -9.84 -3.40 0.32
N GLY A 97 -8.80 -4.24 0.35
CA GLY A 97 -8.62 -5.31 -0.62
C GLY A 97 -8.39 -4.77 -2.04
N GLY A 98 -8.22 -5.67 -3.00
CA GLY A 98 -8.12 -5.34 -4.42
C GLY A 98 -6.73 -5.55 -5.02
N LYS A 99 -6.64 -5.31 -6.34
CA LYS A 99 -5.39 -5.43 -7.08
C LYS A 99 -4.66 -4.09 -7.24
N TYR A 100 -3.34 -4.17 -7.19
CA TYR A 100 -2.43 -3.08 -7.56
C TYR A 100 -1.61 -3.56 -8.75
N TYR A 101 -1.73 -2.86 -9.88
CA TYR A 101 -0.95 -3.12 -11.07
C TYR A 101 0.29 -2.24 -11.04
N TRP A 102 1.45 -2.80 -11.35
CA TRP A 102 2.69 -2.05 -11.39
C TRP A 102 3.37 -2.18 -12.74
N GLN A 103 4.06 -1.13 -13.14
CA GLN A 103 4.80 -1.04 -14.38
C GLN A 103 6.10 -0.28 -14.14
N ILE A 104 7.18 -0.78 -14.73
CA ILE A 104 8.49 -0.14 -14.68
C ILE A 104 8.88 0.24 -16.11
N TYR A 105 9.31 1.48 -16.28
CA TYR A 105 9.75 2.06 -17.53
C TYR A 105 11.19 2.51 -17.41
N ALA A 106 11.96 2.34 -18.48
CA ALA A 106 13.26 2.96 -18.68
C ALA A 106 13.25 3.74 -19.99
N ASN A 107 13.61 5.03 -19.96
CA ASN A 107 13.57 5.92 -21.13
C ASN A 107 12.25 5.83 -21.90
N ASN A 108 11.13 5.87 -21.16
CA ASN A 108 9.76 5.73 -21.67
C ASN A 108 9.42 4.37 -22.33
N LYS A 109 10.34 3.39 -22.36
CA LYS A 109 10.05 2.02 -22.76
C LYS A 109 9.67 1.19 -21.54
N LYS A 110 8.54 0.48 -21.58
CA LYS A 110 8.16 -0.46 -20.51
C LYS A 110 9.12 -1.64 -20.51
N ILE A 111 9.70 -1.95 -19.35
CA ILE A 111 10.69 -3.02 -19.18
C ILE A 111 10.18 -4.16 -18.32
N ASP A 112 9.26 -3.89 -17.39
CA ASP A 112 8.63 -4.91 -16.56
C ASP A 112 7.23 -4.45 -16.10
N SER A 113 6.38 -5.41 -15.74
CA SER A 113 5.06 -5.15 -15.18
C SER A 113 4.47 -6.38 -14.50
N GLY A 114 3.59 -6.16 -13.54
CA GLY A 114 2.86 -7.23 -12.86
C GLY A 114 1.72 -6.70 -12.00
N TYR A 115 1.30 -7.49 -11.03
CA TYR A 115 0.30 -7.08 -10.05
C TYR A 115 0.54 -7.68 -8.68
N PHE A 116 0.06 -6.98 -7.65
CA PHE A 116 -0.14 -7.48 -6.30
C PHE A 116 -1.64 -7.65 -6.08
N ASP A 117 -2.05 -8.74 -5.43
CA ASP A 117 -3.45 -8.99 -5.09
C ASP A 117 -3.57 -9.08 -3.57
N PHE A 118 -4.16 -8.04 -2.98
CA PHE A 118 -4.37 -7.96 -1.53
C PHE A 118 -5.77 -8.41 -1.13
N ARG A 119 -6.56 -8.98 -2.06
CA ARG A 119 -7.78 -9.69 -1.69
C ARG A 119 -7.34 -10.88 -0.85
N ARG A 120 -7.64 -10.83 0.46
CA ARG A 120 -7.44 -11.98 1.35
C ARG A 120 -7.97 -13.21 0.63
N ALA A 121 -7.18 -14.27 0.53
CA ALA A 121 -7.73 -15.59 0.27
C ALA A 121 -8.63 -15.90 1.47
N ILE A 122 -9.91 -15.53 1.39
CA ILE A 122 -10.95 -15.97 2.31
C ILE A 122 -11.10 -17.46 2.02
N LYS A 123 -10.16 -18.28 2.52
CA LYS A 123 -10.36 -19.72 2.56
C LYS A 123 -11.47 -19.95 3.58
N GLN A 124 -12.59 -20.31 3.00
CA GLN A 124 -13.86 -20.65 3.62
C GLN A 124 -13.62 -21.53 4.86
N LYS A 125 -14.15 -21.09 6.00
CA LYS A 125 -14.45 -22.01 7.11
C LYS A 125 -15.45 -23.03 6.55
N LYS A 126 -15.04 -24.30 6.51
CA LYS A 126 -15.97 -25.42 6.59
C LYS A 126 -16.05 -25.85 8.04
#